data_AF-A0A535TN65-F1
#
_entry.id   AF-A0A535TN65-F1
#
_cell.length_a   1.000
_cell.length_b   1.000
_cell.length_c   1.000
_cell.angle_alpha   90.00
_cell.angle_beta   90.00
_cell.angle_gamma   90.00
#
_symmetry.space_group_name_H-M   'P 1'
#
loop_
_entity.id
_entity.type
_entity.pdbx_description
1 polymer ?
#
loop_
_entity_poly.entity_id
_entity_poly.type
_entity_poly.pdbx_seq_one_letter_code
_entity_poly.pdbx_strand_id
1 'polypeptide(L)'
;YSSRTADDVIYRGELDALAAGERAFEPFFTFTRQAPPGWAGYQRRIDATMLREVIKPFGVHARVYVCGPTLLVEAVANALVQMELPIEQIRTERFGPTGV
;
A
#
# COMPACT_ATOMS: atom_id res chain seq x y z
N TYR A 1 2.57 2.33 -1.07
CA TYR A 1 1.99 3.63 -1.45
C TYR A 1 1.46 3.57 -2.87
N SER A 2 0.19 3.93 -3.10
CA SER A 2 -0.48 3.83 -4.40
C SER A 2 -0.71 5.23 -4.97
N SER A 3 -0.08 5.54 -6.10
CA SER A 3 -0.14 6.84 -6.78
C SER A 3 -0.62 6.71 -8.21
N ARG A 4 -1.00 7.82 -8.88
CA ARG A 4 -1.34 7.77 -10.31
C ARG A 4 -0.06 7.80 -11.14
N THR A 5 0.85 8.72 -10.82
CA THR A 5 2.17 8.86 -11.45
C THR A 5 3.29 8.97 -10.40
N ALA A 6 4.55 9.02 -10.84
CA ALA A 6 5.71 9.24 -9.97
C ALA A 6 5.68 10.59 -9.25
N ASP A 7 5.18 11.64 -9.93
CA ASP A 7 5.09 13.00 -9.39
C ASP A 7 4.08 13.13 -8.24
N ASP A 8 3.13 12.19 -8.14
CA ASP A 8 2.16 12.13 -7.04
C ASP A 8 2.72 11.46 -5.77
N VAL A 9 3.98 11.01 -5.76
CA VAL A 9 4.59 10.36 -4.60
C VAL A 9 5.17 11.41 -3.65
N ILE A 10 4.46 11.64 -2.56
CA ILE A 10 4.96 12.49 -1.47
C ILE A 10 6.07 11.78 -0.69
N TYR A 11 7.01 12.57 -0.15
CA TYR A 11 8.12 12.11 0.70
C TYR A 11 8.99 11.01 0.09
N ARG A 12 9.11 10.98 -1.25
CA ARG A 12 9.83 9.89 -1.94
C ARG A 12 11.28 9.76 -1.47
N GLY A 13 12.01 10.87 -1.38
CA GLY A 13 13.41 10.86 -0.97
C GLY A 13 13.60 10.39 0.46
N GLU A 14 12.70 10.79 1.36
CA GLU A 14 12.71 10.42 2.77
C GLU A 14 12.39 8.93 2.96
N LEU A 15 11.43 8.39 2.20
CA LEU A 15 11.11 6.95 2.21
C LEU A 15 12.27 6.11 1.68
N ASP A 16 12.93 6.56 0.61
CA ASP A 16 14.10 5.88 0.04
C ASP A 16 15.29 5.94 1.03
N ALA A 17 15.51 7.08 1.70
CA ALA A 17 16.54 7.21 2.73
C ALA A 17 16.26 6.31 3.95
N LEU A 18 14.99 6.17 4.36
CA LEU A 18 14.60 5.24 5.42
C LEU A 18 14.86 3.78 5.04
N ALA A 19 14.60 3.42 3.79
CA ALA A 19 14.82 2.07 3.26
C ALA A 19 16.31 1.72 3.14
N ALA A 20 17.16 2.72 2.89
CA ALA A 20 18.61 2.55 2.83
C ALA A 20 19.29 2.46 4.22
N GLY A 21 18.57 2.79 5.30
CA GLY A 21 19.09 2.72 6.66
C GLY A 21 19.06 1.31 7.25
N GLU A 22 19.51 1.17 8.50
CA GLU A 22 19.51 -0.12 9.23
C GLU A 22 18.13 -0.53 9.77
N ARG A 23 17.09 0.25 9.49
CA ARG A 23 15.73 -0.06 9.95
C ARG A 23 15.13 -1.13 9.06
N ALA A 24 14.40 -2.07 9.66
CA ALA A 24 13.59 -3.05 8.92
C ALA A 24 12.37 -2.35 8.27
N PHE A 25 12.60 -1.65 7.17
CA PHE A 25 11.61 -0.89 6.42
C PHE A 25 11.77 -1.09 4.92
N GLU A 26 10.71 -1.53 4.26
CA GLU A 26 10.67 -1.72 2.80
C GLU A 26 9.45 -0.99 2.21
N PRO A 27 9.64 0.08 1.43
CA PRO A 27 8.55 0.78 0.78
C PRO A 27 8.19 0.11 -0.55
N PHE A 28 6.93 -0.29 -0.69
CA PHE A 28 6.38 -0.71 -1.99
C PHE A 28 5.60 0.44 -2.63
N PHE A 29 5.97 0.82 -3.85
CA PHE A 29 5.23 1.79 -4.66
C PHE A 29 4.44 1.08 -5.76
N THR A 30 3.24 1.58 -6.06
CA THR A 30 2.48 1.14 -7.23
C THR A 30 1.89 2.33 -7.95
N PHE A 31 1.93 2.29 -9.28
CA PHE A 31 1.46 3.36 -10.16
C PHE A 31 0.24 2.91 -10.96
N THR A 32 -0.85 3.67 -10.85
CA THR A 32 -2.15 3.25 -11.42
C THR A 32 -2.47 3.88 -12.77
N ARG A 33 -1.70 4.87 -13.22
CA ARG A 33 -1.81 5.45 -14.57
C ARG A 33 -0.51 5.36 -15.35
N GLN A 34 0.58 5.89 -14.80
CA GLN A 34 1.89 5.89 -15.47
C GLN A 34 3.01 5.64 -14.47
N ALA A 35 3.78 4.58 -14.70
CA ALA A 35 5.00 4.31 -13.96
C ALA A 35 6.17 5.16 -14.51
N PRO A 36 7.19 5.49 -13.70
CA PRO A 36 8.38 6.16 -14.19
C PRO A 36 9.16 5.27 -15.18
N PRO A 37 9.97 5.86 -16.08
CA PRO A 37 10.82 5.08 -16.98
C PRO A 37 11.72 4.09 -16.21
N GLY A 38 11.82 2.87 -16.72
CA GLY A 38 12.61 1.80 -16.09
C GLY A 38 12.00 1.19 -14.82
N TRP A 39 10.74 1.52 -14.48
CA TRP A 39 10.07 0.95 -13.32
C TRP A 39 9.84 -0.55 -13.47
N ALA A 40 10.38 -1.33 -12.54
CA ALA A 40 10.20 -2.79 -12.47
C ALA A 40 9.25 -3.23 -11.34
N GLY A 41 8.71 -2.29 -10.57
CA GLY A 41 7.76 -2.58 -9.48
C GLY A 41 6.32 -2.69 -9.96
N TYR A 42 5.37 -2.56 -9.03
CA TYR A 42 3.95 -2.69 -9.35
C TYR A 42 3.43 -1.53 -10.22
N GLN A 43 2.54 -1.86 -11.16
CA GLN A 43 1.80 -0.89 -11.98
C GLN A 43 0.31 -1.27 -12.02
N ARG A 44 -0.32 -1.30 -10.84
CA ARG A 44 -1.71 -1.74 -10.65
C ARG A 44 -2.35 -1.06 -9.44
N ARG A 45 -3.66 -1.20 -9.28
CA ARG A 45 -4.30 -0.92 -7.97
C ARG A 45 -3.89 -2.00 -6.98
N ILE A 46 -3.92 -1.66 -5.69
CA ILE A 46 -3.65 -2.65 -4.63
C ILE A 46 -4.70 -3.76 -4.75
N ASP A 47 -4.24 -5.00 -4.87
CA ASP A 47 -5.07 -6.20 -4.99
C ASP A 47 -4.60 -7.30 -4.02
N ALA A 48 -5.36 -8.38 -3.92
CA ALA A 48 -5.07 -9.48 -3.00
C ALA A 48 -3.74 -10.19 -3.31
N THR A 49 -3.29 -10.21 -4.56
CA THR A 49 -2.00 -10.82 -4.94
C THR A 49 -0.84 -9.98 -4.44
N MET A 50 -0.90 -8.66 -4.66
CA MET A 50 0.07 -7.70 -4.11
C MET A 50 0.10 -7.76 -2.59
N LEU A 51 -1.07 -7.80 -1.94
CA LEU A 51 -1.14 -7.90 -0.48
C LEU A 51 -0.49 -9.19 0.02
N ARG A 52 -0.75 -10.35 -0.60
CA ARG A 52 -0.09 -11.63 -0.25
C ARG A 52 1.43 -11.57 -0.39
N GLU A 53 1.93 -10.93 -1.44
CA GLU A 53 3.37 -10.75 -1.66
C GLU A 53 3.99 -9.89 -0.55
N VAL A 54 3.37 -8.75 -0.24
CA VAL A 54 3.89 -7.77 0.72
C VAL A 54 3.81 -8.26 2.16
N ILE A 55 2.73 -8.94 2.57
CA ILE A 55 2.59 -9.40 3.96
C ILE A 55 3.34 -10.70 4.26
N LYS A 56 3.91 -11.36 3.23
CA LYS A 56 4.56 -12.66 3.34
C LYS A 56 5.54 -12.78 4.52
N PRO A 57 6.39 -11.77 4.83
CA PRO A 57 7.31 -11.86 5.97
C PRO A 57 6.61 -11.94 7.35
N PHE A 58 5.36 -11.49 7.44
CA PHE A 58 4.61 -11.39 8.70
C PHE A 58 3.53 -12.48 8.84
N GLY A 59 3.04 -13.04 7.73
CA GLY A 59 2.00 -14.07 7.72
C GLY A 59 0.74 -13.63 8.49
N VAL A 60 0.20 -14.52 9.32
CA VAL A 60 -1.02 -14.29 10.13
C VAL A 60 -0.84 -13.31 11.29
N HIS A 61 0.40 -12.84 11.52
CA HIS A 61 0.72 -11.85 12.56
C HIS A 61 0.83 -10.41 12.01
N ALA A 62 0.51 -10.22 10.72
CA ALA A 62 0.58 -8.93 10.05
C ALA A 62 -0.42 -7.93 10.64
N ARG A 63 0.08 -6.89 11.31
CA ARG A 63 -0.73 -5.73 11.67
C ARG A 63 -0.79 -4.78 10.50
N VAL A 64 -1.99 -4.53 9.97
CA VAL A 64 -2.19 -3.71 8.77
C VAL A 64 -2.92 -2.43 9.13
N TYR A 65 -2.32 -1.32 8.70
CA TYR A 65 -2.91 0.01 8.76
C TYR A 65 -3.12 0.49 7.33
N VAL A 66 -4.35 0.87 6.99
CA VAL A 66 -4.70 1.37 5.66
C VAL A 66 -5.44 2.69 5.77
N CYS A 67 -4.96 3.69 5.03
CA CYS A 67 -5.61 4.99 4.92
C CYS A 67 -5.77 5.41 3.46
N GLY A 68 -6.78 6.24 3.18
CA GLY A 68 -7.01 6.81 1.86
C GLY A 68 -8.49 7.03 1.52
N PRO A 69 -8.81 7.18 0.22
CA PRO A 69 -10.19 7.28 -0.25
C PRO A 69 -10.99 6.02 0.11
N THR A 70 -12.28 6.18 0.42
CA THR A 70 -13.17 5.09 0.84
C THR A 70 -13.05 3.83 0.00
N LEU A 71 -13.10 3.94 -1.33
CA LEU A 71 -13.03 2.78 -2.23
C LEU A 71 -11.70 2.01 -2.14
N LEU A 72 -10.58 2.71 -1.90
CA LEU A 72 -9.28 2.06 -1.73
C LEU A 72 -9.27 1.30 -0.40
N VAL A 73 -9.68 1.98 0.68
CA VAL A 73 -9.67 1.40 2.02
C VAL A 73 -10.56 0.16 2.09
N GLU A 74 -11.76 0.23 1.51
CA GLU A 74 -12.68 -0.91 1.46
C GLU A 74 -12.15 -2.06 0.62
N ALA A 75 -11.59 -1.79 -0.56
CA ALA A 75 -10.99 -2.84 -1.40
C ALA A 75 -9.86 -3.58 -0.68
N VAL A 76 -8.97 -2.84 0.00
CA VAL A 76 -7.87 -3.42 0.77
C VAL A 76 -8.37 -4.20 1.97
N ALA A 77 -9.27 -3.62 2.77
CA ALA A 77 -9.81 -4.28 3.96
C ALA A 77 -10.54 -5.59 3.60
N ASN A 78 -11.37 -5.57 2.56
CA ASN A 78 -12.08 -6.76 2.09
C ASN A 78 -11.12 -7.86 1.62
N ALA A 79 -10.07 -7.49 0.87
CA ALA A 79 -9.06 -8.45 0.41
C ALA A 79 -8.31 -9.10 1.59
N LEU A 80 -7.96 -8.31 2.62
CA LEU A 80 -7.27 -8.83 3.81
C LEU A 80 -8.14 -9.80 4.62
N VAL A 81 -9.44 -9.50 4.77
CA VAL A 81 -10.39 -10.43 5.41
C VAL A 81 -10.54 -11.72 4.60
N GLN A 82 -10.62 -11.63 3.28
CA GLN A 82 -10.65 -12.82 2.39
C GLN A 82 -9.35 -13.64 2.44
N MET A 83 -8.24 -13.01 2.82
CA MET A 83 -6.96 -13.66 3.08
C MET A 83 -6.86 -14.23 4.51
N GLU A 84 -7.98 -14.26 5.23
CA GLU A 84 -8.10 -14.80 6.60
C GLU A 84 -7.25 -14.04 7.63
N LEU A 85 -6.91 -12.78 7.36
CA LEU A 85 -6.26 -11.93 8.35
C LEU A 85 -7.29 -11.54 9.43
N PRO A 86 -7.01 -11.73 10.73
CA PRO A 86 -7.96 -11.41 11.78
C PRO A 86 -8.33 -9.92 11.78
N ILE A 87 -9.62 -9.62 11.91
CA ILE A 87 -10.17 -8.27 11.75
C ILE A 87 -9.55 -7.28 12.76
N GLU A 88 -9.16 -7.75 13.94
CA GLU A 88 -8.52 -6.96 14.99
C GLU A 88 -7.11 -6.48 14.62
N GLN A 89 -6.49 -7.11 13.62
CA GLN A 89 -5.20 -6.72 13.06
C GLN A 89 -5.33 -5.69 11.93
N ILE A 90 -6.55 -5.41 11.45
CA ILE A 90 -6.83 -4.47 10.36
C ILE A 90 -7.35 -3.16 10.94
N ARG A 91 -6.61 -2.07 10.71
CA ARG A 91 -6.98 -0.72 11.15
C ARG A 91 -7.18 0.17 9.93
N THR A 92 -8.39 0.71 9.80
CA THR A 92 -8.78 1.51 8.64
C THR A 92 -9.00 2.96 9.03
N GLU A 93 -8.46 3.89 8.24
CA GLU A 93 -8.79 5.30 8.29
C GLU A 93 -9.27 5.77 6.92
N ARG A 94 -10.46 6.39 6.88
CA ARG A 94 -11.06 6.85 5.62
C ARG A 94 -11.14 8.35 5.65
N PHE A 95 -10.71 8.98 4.56
CA PHE A 95 -11.07 10.37 4.30
C PHE A 95 -12.19 10.37 3.26
N GLY A 96 -13.27 11.10 3.57
CA GLY A 96 -14.43 11.23 2.69
C GLY A 96 -14.06 11.87 1.35
N PRO A 97 -15.01 11.99 0.40
CA PRO A 97 -14.73 12.65 -0.86
C PRO A 97 -14.14 14.03 -0.58
N THR A 98 -12.89 14.25 -1.01
CA THR A 98 -12.39 15.60 -1.26
C THR A 98 -13.14 16.06 -2.49
N GLY A 99 -14.41 16.44 -2.30
CA GLY A 99 -15.32 16.80 -3.37
C GLY A 99 -14.72 17.94 -4.18
N VAL A 100 -14.30 17.60 -5.39
CA VAL A 100 -14.18 18.50 -6.55
C VAL A 100 -14.80 17.78 -7.74
#